data_AF-A0AA40FSP0-F1
#
_entry.id   AF-A0AA40FSP0-F1
#
_cell.length_a   1.000
_cell.length_b   1.000
_cell.length_c   1.000
_cell.angle_alpha   90.00
_cell.angle_beta   90.00
_cell.angle_gamma   90.00
#
_symmetry.space_group_name_H-M   'P 1'
#
loop_
_entity.id
_entity.type
_entity.pdbx_description
1 polymer ?
#
loop_
_entity_poly.entity_id
_entity_poly.type
_entity_poly.pdbx_seq_one_letter_code
_entity_poly.pdbx_strand_id
1 'polypeptide(L)'
;MIRRNYLVAGGLIDRVFRHSRALIETDFFVDQDHESPVLLFSYDLLYRICCHLKKSTDQEAGSVHEGNNNNVEQTNVESHILSTLASTEAAGAIGALYAAVTLTPQNQKGSSPIPNQITVSQSMRILIVRSLRLLKSTAGLNIQKLQNLLGAEGTSLQWRLIASHVITRLSRDPISHKPEIGSAQNTSGTYILSELFQVLGYFAVNNPENQLVLQSAGAGPSVLQQLCTLPFPFYGAPGLMSYIFPTLLAATHQNPEATAILSCELSYQLLEEYRNSDDGKLNPLVRLLKDSVGP
;
A
#
# COMPACT_ATOMS: atom_id res chain seq x y z
N MET A 1 -13.32 26.54 19.92
CA MET A 1 -13.94 25.55 19.01
C MET A 1 -12.87 24.78 18.23
N ILE A 2 -11.81 25.44 17.76
CA ILE A 2 -10.60 24.91 17.11
C ILE A 2 -10.04 23.66 17.84
N ARG A 3 -9.58 23.77 19.10
CA ARG A 3 -9.06 22.63 19.90
C ARG A 3 -9.98 21.39 19.97
N ARG A 4 -11.30 21.57 19.80
CA ARG A 4 -12.28 20.48 19.93
C ARG A 4 -12.29 19.58 18.70
N ASN A 5 -12.09 20.11 17.49
CA ASN A 5 -12.04 19.30 16.27
C ASN A 5 -10.72 18.53 16.14
N TYR A 6 -9.58 19.12 16.53
CA TYR A 6 -8.27 18.42 16.58
C TYR A 6 -8.28 17.23 17.55
N LEU A 7 -8.86 17.41 18.75
CA LEU A 7 -8.98 16.34 19.73
C LEU A 7 -9.87 15.18 19.25
N VAL A 8 -10.90 15.48 18.44
CA VAL A 8 -11.85 14.47 17.98
C VAL A 8 -11.27 13.62 16.85
N ALA A 9 -10.57 14.22 15.87
CA ALA A 9 -9.96 13.47 14.76
C ALA A 9 -8.70 12.70 15.20
N GLY A 10 -7.80 13.32 15.98
CA GLY A 10 -6.64 12.64 16.56
C GLY A 10 -7.06 11.55 17.55
N GLY A 11 -8.05 11.86 18.41
CA GLY A 11 -8.60 10.89 19.36
C GLY A 11 -9.31 9.71 18.71
N LEU A 12 -9.87 9.88 17.50
CA LEU A 12 -10.39 8.77 16.71
C LEU A 12 -9.25 7.85 16.25
N ILE A 13 -8.21 8.39 15.61
CA ILE A 13 -7.07 7.62 15.11
C ILE A 13 -6.40 6.85 16.25
N ASP A 14 -6.18 7.49 17.40
CA ASP A 14 -5.60 6.85 18.58
C ASP A 14 -6.47 5.71 19.13
N ARG A 15 -7.80 5.86 19.12
CA ARG A 15 -8.71 4.78 19.53
C ARG A 15 -8.69 3.62 18.57
N VAL A 16 -8.66 3.88 17.26
CA VAL A 16 -8.54 2.83 16.23
C VAL A 16 -7.22 2.10 16.38
N PHE A 17 -6.12 2.82 16.57
CA PHE A 17 -4.80 2.24 16.83
C PHE A 17 -4.79 1.34 18.07
N ARG A 18 -5.33 1.82 19.20
CA ARG A 18 -5.43 1.02 20.43
C ARG A 18 -6.32 -0.20 20.25
N HIS A 19 -7.42 -0.09 19.50
CA HIS A 19 -8.30 -1.21 19.21
C HIS A 19 -7.60 -2.26 18.33
N SER A 20 -6.90 -1.83 17.27
CA SER A 20 -6.06 -2.70 16.45
C SER A 20 -5.05 -3.45 17.30
N ARG A 21 -4.34 -2.74 18.17
CA ARG A 21 -3.35 -3.33 19.09
C ARG A 21 -3.98 -4.34 20.06
N ALA A 22 -5.14 -4.05 20.62
CA ALA A 22 -5.85 -4.99 21.50
C ALA A 22 -6.24 -6.28 20.77
N LEU A 23 -6.64 -6.20 19.49
CA LEU A 23 -6.91 -7.39 18.67
C LEU A 23 -5.65 -8.20 18.41
N ILE A 24 -4.50 -7.55 18.18
CA ILE A 24 -3.21 -8.24 18.02
C ILE A 24 -2.81 -8.95 19.32
N GLU A 25 -2.90 -8.26 20.47
CA GLU A 25 -2.51 -8.80 21.80
C GLU A 25 -3.41 -9.97 22.25
N THR A 26 -4.60 -10.10 21.68
CA THR A 26 -5.55 -11.20 21.96
C THR A 26 -5.49 -12.32 20.91
N ASP A 27 -4.49 -12.31 20.04
CA ASP A 27 -4.30 -13.27 18.94
C ASP A 27 -5.53 -13.36 18.01
N PHE A 28 -6.33 -12.30 17.91
CA PHE A 28 -7.60 -12.28 17.16
C PHE A 28 -7.40 -12.68 15.69
N PHE A 29 -6.29 -12.25 15.07
CA PHE A 29 -5.98 -12.51 13.66
C PHE A 29 -5.43 -13.91 13.38
N VAL A 30 -5.21 -14.74 14.40
CA VAL A 30 -4.83 -16.15 14.22
C VAL A 30 -6.01 -16.95 13.68
N ASP A 31 -7.23 -16.59 14.08
CA ASP A 31 -8.47 -17.17 13.56
C ASP A 31 -8.90 -16.45 12.28
N GLN A 32 -8.69 -17.09 11.13
CA GLN A 32 -8.90 -16.49 9.81
C GLN A 32 -10.38 -16.34 9.43
N ASP A 33 -11.33 -16.85 10.22
CA ASP A 33 -12.75 -16.81 9.88
C ASP A 33 -13.50 -15.65 10.54
N HIS A 34 -12.83 -14.87 11.39
CA HIS A 34 -13.43 -13.75 12.11
C HIS A 34 -13.03 -12.38 11.54
N GLU A 35 -14.04 -11.55 11.31
CA GLU A 35 -13.86 -10.14 10.99
C GLU A 35 -14.03 -9.31 12.25
N SER A 36 -13.29 -8.21 12.38
CA SER A 36 -13.62 -7.13 13.31
C SER A 36 -14.31 -6.01 12.50
N PRO A 37 -15.67 -5.95 12.48
CA PRO A 37 -16.36 -4.95 11.70
C PRO A 37 -15.97 -3.53 12.14
N VAL A 38 -15.79 -3.34 13.45
CA VAL A 38 -15.38 -2.05 14.03
C VAL A 38 -14.04 -1.61 13.46
N LEU A 39 -13.04 -2.49 13.39
CA LEU A 39 -11.74 -2.16 12.82
C LEU A 39 -11.84 -1.86 11.31
N LEU A 40 -12.54 -2.72 10.56
CA LEU A 40 -12.68 -2.59 9.11
C LEU A 40 -13.41 -1.30 8.70
N PHE A 41 -14.51 -0.96 9.39
CA PHE A 41 -15.23 0.29 9.17
C PHE A 41 -14.43 1.51 9.62
N SER A 42 -13.58 1.36 10.64
CA SER A 42 -12.67 2.43 11.06
C SER A 42 -11.63 2.74 9.98
N TYR A 43 -11.01 1.72 9.37
CA TYR A 43 -10.08 1.92 8.24
C TYR A 43 -10.78 2.51 7.03
N ASP A 44 -12.02 2.08 6.71
CA ASP A 44 -12.80 2.68 5.62
C ASP A 44 -13.13 4.16 5.88
N LEU A 45 -13.51 4.49 7.12
CA LEU A 45 -13.81 5.86 7.52
C LEU A 45 -12.56 6.75 7.41
N LEU A 46 -11.42 6.30 7.92
CA LEU A 46 -10.15 7.02 7.82
C LEU A 46 -9.73 7.22 6.37
N TYR A 47 -9.87 6.19 5.53
CA TYR A 47 -9.64 6.29 4.09
C TYR A 47 -10.51 7.38 3.45
N ARG A 48 -11.82 7.41 3.75
CA ARG A 48 -12.74 8.43 3.24
C ARG A 48 -12.38 9.84 3.71
N ILE A 49 -11.94 9.98 4.96
CA ILE A 49 -11.45 11.26 5.50
C ILE A 49 -10.23 11.71 4.69
N CYS A 50 -9.25 10.84 4.45
CA CYS A 50 -8.08 11.16 3.65
C CYS A 50 -8.46 11.57 2.21
N CYS A 51 -9.41 10.87 1.58
CA CYS A 51 -9.90 11.22 0.26
C CYS A 51 -10.62 12.59 0.24
N HIS A 52 -11.37 12.92 1.28
CA HIS A 52 -12.01 14.22 1.40
C HIS A 52 -10.97 15.35 1.54
N LEU A 53 -9.98 15.16 2.40
CA LEU A 53 -8.89 16.12 2.57
C LEU A 53 -8.19 16.40 1.24
N LYS A 54 -7.85 15.35 0.48
CA LYS A 54 -7.20 15.51 -0.83
C LYS A 54 -8.05 16.33 -1.82
N LYS A 55 -9.36 16.07 -1.89
CA LYS A 55 -10.28 16.81 -2.77
C LYS A 55 -10.38 18.29 -2.38
N SER A 56 -10.38 18.59 -1.07
CA SER A 56 -10.33 19.97 -0.59
C SER A 56 -9.07 20.69 -1.07
N THR A 57 -7.89 20.05 -0.94
CA THR A 57 -6.61 20.60 -1.42
C THR A 57 -6.62 20.83 -2.94
N ASP A 58 -7.13 19.87 -3.72
CA ASP A 58 -7.18 19.98 -5.19
C ASP A 58 -8.16 21.07 -5.67
N GLN A 59 -9.28 21.28 -4.96
CA GLN A 59 -10.25 22.35 -5.25
C GLN A 59 -9.71 23.74 -4.90
N GLU A 60 -8.94 23.86 -3.82
CA GLU A 60 -8.29 25.11 -3.41
C GLU A 60 -7.20 25.54 -4.40
N ALA A 61 -6.45 24.61 -5.00
CA ALA A 61 -5.46 24.91 -6.03
C ALA A 61 -6.07 25.51 -7.33
N GLY A 62 -7.38 25.33 -7.56
CA GLY A 62 -8.11 25.86 -8.71
C GLY A 62 -8.88 27.17 -8.45
N SER A 63 -9.00 27.63 -7.19
CA SER A 63 -9.83 28.77 -6.79
C SER A 63 -8.99 29.96 -6.29
N VAL A 64 -8.76 30.95 -7.16
CA VAL A 64 -8.01 32.17 -6.84
C VAL A 64 -8.95 33.26 -6.26
N HIS A 65 -9.30 33.20 -4.96
CA HIS A 65 -9.43 34.37 -4.03
C HIS A 65 -10.15 34.08 -2.69
N GLU A 66 -9.66 34.80 -1.67
CA GLU A 66 -10.25 35.26 -0.39
C GLU A 66 -10.75 34.25 0.68
N GLY A 67 -9.87 33.98 1.65
CA GLY A 67 -10.22 33.33 2.91
C GLY A 67 -9.03 33.02 3.84
N ASN A 68 -8.19 34.01 4.17
CA ASN A 68 -6.88 33.79 4.82
C ASN A 68 -6.92 33.08 6.20
N ASN A 69 -8.05 33.12 6.93
CA ASN A 69 -8.17 32.46 8.24
C ASN A 69 -8.65 31.00 8.16
N ASN A 70 -9.53 30.66 7.22
CA ASN A 70 -10.02 29.28 7.06
C ASN A 70 -8.92 28.38 6.46
N ASN A 71 -8.10 28.94 5.57
CA ASN A 71 -7.01 28.22 4.92
C ASN A 71 -5.96 27.73 5.92
N VAL A 72 -5.52 28.60 6.86
CA VAL A 72 -4.53 28.23 7.88
C VAL A 72 -5.06 27.16 8.84
N GLU A 73 -6.35 27.22 9.19
CA GLU A 73 -6.97 26.19 10.04
C GLU A 73 -7.07 24.84 9.33
N GLN A 74 -7.40 24.83 8.04
CA GLN A 74 -7.55 23.61 7.26
C GLN A 74 -6.21 22.89 7.00
N THR A 75 -5.16 23.64 6.63
CA THR A 75 -3.80 23.09 6.48
C THR A 75 -3.26 22.52 7.81
N ASN A 76 -3.63 23.13 8.94
CA ASN A 76 -3.22 22.66 10.26
C ASN A 76 -3.95 21.36 10.66
N VAL A 77 -5.25 21.23 10.35
CA VAL A 77 -5.99 19.97 10.56
C VAL A 77 -5.41 18.83 9.71
N GLU A 78 -5.14 19.08 8.43
CA GLU A 78 -4.55 18.07 7.53
C GLU A 78 -3.19 17.58 8.03
N SER A 79 -2.28 18.51 8.34
CA SER A 79 -0.93 18.19 8.83
C SER A 79 -0.96 17.46 10.18
N HIS A 80 -1.91 17.80 11.06
CA HIS A 80 -2.13 17.07 12.31
C HIS A 80 -2.61 15.64 12.05
N ILE A 81 -3.66 15.45 11.25
CA ILE A 81 -4.19 14.12 10.90
C ILE A 81 -3.11 13.24 10.25
N LEU A 82 -2.36 13.79 9.30
CA LEU A 82 -1.27 13.08 8.65
C LEU A 82 -0.16 12.70 9.62
N SER A 83 0.17 13.57 10.56
CA SER A 83 1.18 13.28 11.57
C SER A 83 0.70 12.21 12.56
N THR A 84 -0.57 12.24 12.98
CA THR A 84 -1.16 11.18 13.82
C THR A 84 -1.24 9.84 13.07
N LEU A 85 -1.65 9.83 11.81
CA LEU A 85 -1.64 8.62 10.98
C LEU A 85 -0.22 8.04 10.87
N ALA A 86 0.78 8.88 10.62
CA ALA A 86 2.17 8.45 10.53
C ALA A 86 2.70 7.88 11.85
N SER A 87 2.45 8.56 12.99
CA SER A 87 2.93 8.11 14.30
C SER A 87 2.21 6.88 14.85
N THR A 88 1.06 6.52 14.27
CA THR A 88 0.26 5.35 14.68
C THR A 88 0.34 4.21 13.67
N GLU A 89 1.39 4.16 12.84
CA GLU A 89 1.58 3.11 11.82
C GLU A 89 0.32 2.95 10.93
N ALA A 90 -0.23 4.09 10.53
CA ALA A 90 -1.53 4.31 9.89
C ALA A 90 -2.68 3.65 10.66
N ALA A 91 -2.94 4.17 11.87
CA ALA A 91 -4.01 3.72 12.77
C ALA A 91 -3.93 2.23 13.16
N GLY A 92 -2.73 1.64 13.14
CA GLY A 92 -2.48 0.24 13.47
C GLY A 92 -2.69 -0.71 12.31
N ALA A 93 -2.82 -0.21 11.08
CA ALA A 93 -2.99 -1.02 9.89
C ALA A 93 -1.78 -1.93 9.64
N ILE A 94 -0.55 -1.44 9.87
CA ILE A 94 0.66 -2.24 9.65
C ILE A 94 0.72 -3.42 10.63
N GLY A 95 0.52 -3.17 11.92
CA GLY A 95 0.48 -4.24 12.94
C GLY A 95 -0.60 -5.28 12.65
N ALA A 96 -1.82 -4.84 12.29
CA ALA A 96 -2.91 -5.75 11.96
C ALA A 96 -2.61 -6.60 10.71
N LEU A 97 -2.05 -5.98 9.66
CA LEU A 97 -1.61 -6.71 8.46
C LEU A 97 -0.50 -7.70 8.78
N TYR A 98 0.49 -7.28 9.58
CA TYR A 98 1.59 -8.15 9.96
C TYR A 98 1.10 -9.38 10.73
N ALA A 99 0.21 -9.18 11.71
CA ALA A 99 -0.41 -10.26 12.47
C ALA A 99 -1.24 -11.20 11.59
N ALA A 100 -2.11 -10.65 10.74
CA ALA A 100 -3.01 -11.44 9.90
C ALA A 100 -2.31 -12.16 8.73
N VAL A 101 -1.22 -11.60 8.21
CA VAL A 101 -0.57 -12.13 7.00
C VAL A 101 0.68 -12.95 7.31
N THR A 102 1.47 -12.54 8.31
CA THR A 102 2.79 -13.13 8.59
C THR A 102 2.77 -14.09 9.77
N LEU A 103 2.02 -13.77 10.83
CA LEU A 103 2.02 -14.59 12.05
C LEU A 103 1.08 -15.80 11.98
N THR A 104 0.13 -15.80 11.04
CA THR A 104 -0.79 -16.93 10.91
C THR A 104 -0.02 -18.19 10.46
N PRO A 105 -0.15 -19.32 11.19
CA PRO A 105 0.61 -20.53 10.87
C PRO A 105 0.42 -20.95 9.42
N GLN A 106 1.54 -21.12 8.70
CA GLN A 106 1.53 -21.69 7.35
C GLN A 106 1.07 -23.17 7.31
N ASN A 107 0.70 -23.75 8.46
CA ASN A 107 0.35 -25.15 8.62
C ASN A 107 -0.61 -25.37 9.78
N GLN A 108 -1.85 -25.78 9.49
CA GLN A 108 -2.57 -26.76 10.31
C GLN A 108 -3.28 -27.80 9.42
N LYS A 109 -2.69 -29.01 9.43
CA LYS A 109 -3.34 -30.34 9.45
C LYS A 109 -4.49 -30.59 8.46
N GLY A 110 -4.14 -31.08 7.28
CA GLY A 110 -4.97 -32.02 6.52
C GLY A 110 -4.11 -33.22 6.13
N SER A 111 -4.50 -34.42 6.54
CA SER A 111 -3.85 -35.69 6.20
C SER A 111 -4.12 -36.11 4.74
N SER A 112 -4.00 -35.18 3.79
CA SER A 112 -4.33 -35.40 2.39
C SER A 112 -3.11 -35.07 1.50
N PRO A 113 -2.74 -35.92 0.54
CA PRO A 113 -1.56 -35.74 -0.32
C PRO A 113 -1.76 -34.68 -1.43
N ILE A 114 -2.81 -33.86 -1.35
CA ILE A 114 -3.08 -32.78 -2.30
C ILE A 114 -2.40 -31.53 -1.73
N PRO A 115 -1.60 -30.77 -2.51
CA PRO A 115 -1.04 -29.52 -2.02
C PRO A 115 -2.18 -28.58 -1.62
N ASN A 116 -2.39 -28.40 -0.32
CA ASN A 116 -3.40 -27.48 0.22
C ASN A 116 -3.09 -26.09 -0.34
N GLN A 117 -3.88 -25.65 -1.32
CA GLN A 117 -3.91 -24.26 -1.75
C GLN A 117 -4.36 -23.46 -0.53
N ILE A 118 -3.43 -22.80 0.15
CA ILE A 118 -3.77 -22.01 1.33
C ILE A 118 -4.44 -20.72 0.85
N THR A 119 -5.74 -20.82 0.54
CA THR A 119 -6.56 -19.71 0.09
C THR A 119 -6.67 -18.68 1.20
N VAL A 120 -6.32 -17.43 0.90
CA VAL A 120 -6.54 -16.29 1.81
C VAL A 120 -8.04 -16.14 2.04
N SER A 121 -8.47 -16.22 3.30
CA SER A 121 -9.88 -16.08 3.69
C SER A 121 -10.47 -14.74 3.26
N GLN A 122 -11.79 -14.67 3.09
CA GLN A 122 -12.45 -13.44 2.64
C GLN A 122 -12.30 -12.29 3.64
N SER A 123 -12.38 -12.59 4.93
CA SER A 123 -12.14 -11.64 6.04
C SER A 123 -10.75 -11.01 5.96
N MET A 124 -9.72 -11.84 5.74
CA MET A 124 -8.34 -11.41 5.58
C MET A 124 -8.15 -10.57 4.31
N ARG A 125 -8.78 -10.95 3.19
CA ARG A 125 -8.78 -10.15 1.96
C ARG A 125 -9.38 -8.76 2.19
N ILE A 126 -10.50 -8.66 2.92
CA ILE A 126 -11.15 -7.38 3.24
C ILE A 126 -10.22 -6.52 4.10
N LEU A 127 -9.59 -7.10 5.13
CA LEU A 127 -8.59 -6.40 5.95
C LEU A 127 -7.45 -5.85 5.09
N ILE A 128 -6.88 -6.67 4.19
CA ILE A 128 -5.81 -6.24 3.29
C ILE A 128 -6.25 -5.06 2.42
N VAL A 129 -7.43 -5.15 1.78
CA VAL A 129 -7.95 -4.07 0.93
C VAL A 129 -8.11 -2.77 1.72
N ARG A 130 -8.74 -2.81 2.91
CA ARG A 130 -9.03 -1.61 3.69
C ARG A 130 -7.74 -0.95 4.19
N SER A 131 -6.79 -1.74 4.67
CA SER A 131 -5.47 -1.25 5.11
C SER A 131 -4.66 -0.66 3.95
N LEU A 132 -4.58 -1.34 2.80
CA LEU A 132 -3.86 -0.82 1.63
C LEU A 132 -4.48 0.47 1.09
N ARG A 133 -5.81 0.56 1.03
CA ARG A 133 -6.51 1.79 0.64
C ARG A 133 -6.18 2.95 1.58
N LEU A 134 -6.17 2.71 2.89
CA LEU A 134 -5.77 3.71 3.88
C LEU A 134 -4.34 4.18 3.64
N LEU A 135 -3.38 3.26 3.51
CA LEU A 135 -1.97 3.59 3.22
C LEU A 135 -1.81 4.37 1.91
N LYS A 136 -2.51 3.94 0.85
CA LYS A 136 -2.52 4.63 -0.44
C LYS A 136 -3.08 6.05 -0.33
N SER A 137 -4.15 6.23 0.45
CA SER A 137 -4.72 7.56 0.67
C SER A 137 -3.77 8.49 1.45
N THR A 138 -2.99 7.95 2.40
CA THR A 138 -1.93 8.68 3.08
C THR A 138 -0.84 9.13 2.09
N ALA A 139 -0.44 8.26 1.15
CA ALA A 139 0.47 8.62 0.05
C ALA A 139 -0.09 9.76 -0.81
N GLY A 140 -1.39 9.68 -1.12
CA GLY A 140 -2.09 10.65 -1.94
C GLY A 140 -2.18 12.06 -1.34
N LEU A 141 -2.01 12.17 -0.01
CA LEU A 141 -1.91 13.43 0.72
C LEU A 141 -0.45 13.86 0.88
N ASN A 142 0.42 12.96 1.35
CA ASN A 142 1.83 13.24 1.55
C ASN A 142 2.69 11.97 1.40
N ILE A 143 3.38 11.87 0.26
CA ILE A 143 4.26 10.74 -0.06
C ILE A 143 5.38 10.60 0.97
N GLN A 144 6.02 11.70 1.38
CA GLN A 144 7.13 11.66 2.34
C GLN A 144 6.68 11.08 3.70
N LYS A 145 5.48 11.43 4.16
CA LYS A 145 4.92 10.88 5.40
C LYS A 145 4.66 9.37 5.28
N LEU A 146 4.14 8.89 4.14
CA LEU A 146 4.01 7.44 3.90
C LEU A 146 5.39 6.77 3.86
N GLN A 147 6.34 7.35 3.14
CA GLN A 147 7.69 6.81 3.01
C GLN A 147 8.39 6.71 4.36
N ASN A 148 8.29 7.74 5.21
CA ASN A 148 8.87 7.74 6.55
C ASN A 148 8.16 6.75 7.49
N LEU A 149 6.84 6.60 7.37
CA LEU A 149 6.05 5.65 8.15
C LEU A 149 6.49 4.21 7.83
N LEU A 150 6.44 3.82 6.56
CA LEU A 150 6.77 2.46 6.13
C LEU A 150 8.27 2.18 6.20
N GLY A 151 9.11 3.21 6.09
CA GLY A 151 10.56 3.13 6.16
C GLY A 151 11.13 3.22 7.58
N ALA A 152 10.29 3.49 8.58
CA ALA A 152 10.73 3.59 9.97
C ALA A 152 11.38 2.30 10.47
N GLU A 153 12.30 2.46 11.43
CA GLU A 153 12.90 1.34 12.14
C GLU A 153 11.81 0.49 12.82
N GLY A 154 11.88 -0.83 12.66
CA GLY A 154 10.86 -1.77 13.14
C GLY A 154 9.69 -1.97 12.15
N THR A 155 9.18 -0.91 11.53
CA THR A 155 8.05 -0.97 10.58
C THR A 155 8.49 -1.46 9.20
N SER A 156 9.67 -1.09 8.72
CA SER A 156 10.17 -1.46 7.37
C SER A 156 10.32 -2.96 7.15
N LEU A 157 10.73 -3.71 8.18
CA LEU A 157 10.78 -5.17 8.13
C LEU A 157 9.37 -5.77 8.06
N GLN A 158 8.44 -5.29 8.88
CA GLN A 158 7.04 -5.74 8.84
C GLN A 158 6.43 -5.46 7.47
N TRP A 159 6.65 -4.27 6.92
CA TRP A 159 6.17 -3.88 5.60
C TRP A 159 6.70 -4.80 4.49
N ARG A 160 8.02 -5.09 4.51
CA ARG A 160 8.64 -6.03 3.57
C ARG A 160 8.00 -7.43 3.67
N LEU A 161 7.78 -7.92 4.88
CA LEU A 161 7.17 -9.23 5.12
C LEU A 161 5.71 -9.26 4.67
N ILE A 162 4.92 -8.23 4.98
CA ILE A 162 3.54 -8.08 4.50
C ILE A 162 3.52 -8.14 2.98
N ALA A 163 4.31 -7.31 2.29
CA ALA A 163 4.35 -7.29 0.83
C ALA A 163 4.71 -8.65 0.25
N SER A 164 5.74 -9.29 0.79
CA SER A 164 6.22 -10.59 0.32
C SER A 164 5.17 -11.71 0.45
N HIS A 165 4.48 -11.77 1.59
CA HIS A 165 3.45 -12.76 1.83
C HIS A 165 2.20 -12.49 0.99
N VAL A 166 1.76 -11.23 0.87
CA VAL A 166 0.61 -10.89 0.02
C VAL A 166 0.88 -11.27 -1.44
N ILE A 167 2.07 -10.96 -1.98
CA ILE A 167 2.46 -11.36 -3.34
C ILE A 167 2.47 -12.88 -3.47
N THR A 168 3.12 -13.59 -2.56
CA THR A 168 3.23 -15.06 -2.60
C THR A 168 1.86 -15.74 -2.60
N ARG A 169 0.92 -15.22 -1.80
CA ARG A 169 -0.39 -15.85 -1.58
C ARG A 169 -1.39 -15.53 -2.67
N LEU A 170 -1.33 -14.32 -3.24
CA LEU A 170 -2.34 -13.84 -4.20
C LEU A 170 -1.87 -13.85 -5.65
N SER A 171 -0.57 -13.95 -5.94
CA SER A 171 -0.08 -14.02 -7.33
C SER A 171 -0.58 -15.27 -8.08
N ARG A 172 -0.99 -16.30 -7.34
CA ARG A 172 -1.51 -17.56 -7.87
C ARG A 172 -3.03 -17.60 -7.96
N ASP A 173 -3.73 -16.57 -7.49
CA ASP A 173 -5.18 -16.49 -7.61
C ASP A 173 -5.58 -16.50 -9.09
N PRO A 174 -6.71 -17.16 -9.44
CA PRO A 174 -7.27 -17.07 -10.78
C PRO A 174 -7.50 -15.59 -11.16
N ILE A 175 -7.01 -15.21 -12.33
CA ILE A 175 -7.16 -13.85 -12.84
C ILE A 175 -8.61 -13.66 -13.25
N SER A 176 -9.37 -12.97 -12.41
CA SER A 176 -10.72 -12.55 -12.75
C SER A 176 -10.66 -11.31 -13.63
N HIS A 177 -11.05 -11.47 -14.89
CA HIS A 177 -11.19 -10.35 -15.85
C HIS A 177 -12.50 -9.59 -15.69
N LYS A 178 -13.34 -9.90 -14.70
CA LYS A 178 -14.52 -9.09 -14.42
C LYS A 178 -14.11 -7.91 -13.55
N PRO A 179 -14.07 -6.68 -14.09
CA PRO A 179 -14.07 -5.53 -13.23
C PRO A 179 -15.43 -5.57 -12.52
N GLU A 180 -15.44 -5.81 -11.21
CA GLU A 180 -16.62 -5.53 -10.38
C GLU A 180 -16.77 -4.01 -10.29
N ILE A 181 -17.10 -3.39 -11.43
CA ILE A 181 -17.37 -1.97 -11.53
C ILE A 181 -18.61 -1.73 -10.67
N GLY A 182 -18.40 -1.13 -9.49
CA GLY A 182 -19.46 -0.75 -8.56
C GLY A 182 -19.57 -1.60 -7.29
N SER A 183 -18.78 -2.66 -7.08
CA SER A 183 -18.77 -3.33 -5.78
C SER A 183 -17.83 -2.58 -4.82
N ALA A 184 -18.37 -2.04 -3.73
CA ALA A 184 -17.60 -1.37 -2.67
C ALA A 184 -16.64 -2.32 -1.91
N GLN A 185 -16.49 -3.56 -2.38
CA GLN A 185 -15.89 -4.72 -1.72
C GLN A 185 -15.13 -5.64 -2.69
N ASN A 186 -14.59 -5.15 -3.82
CA ASN A 186 -13.74 -6.00 -4.67
C ASN A 186 -12.55 -6.53 -3.83
N THR A 187 -12.50 -7.84 -3.65
CA THR A 187 -11.48 -8.57 -2.88
C THR A 187 -10.73 -9.61 -3.73
N SER A 188 -10.80 -9.48 -5.05
CA SER A 188 -10.03 -10.33 -5.97
C SER A 188 -8.52 -10.18 -5.72
N GLY A 189 -7.76 -11.26 -5.92
CA GLY A 189 -6.31 -11.24 -5.72
C GLY A 189 -5.60 -10.20 -6.60
N THR A 190 -6.03 -10.07 -7.85
CA THR A 190 -5.54 -9.06 -8.80
C THR A 190 -5.81 -7.64 -8.32
N TYR A 191 -7.00 -7.36 -7.78
CA TYR A 191 -7.31 -6.05 -7.19
C TYR A 191 -6.44 -5.74 -5.98
N ILE A 192 -6.29 -6.69 -5.05
CA ILE A 192 -5.43 -6.53 -3.86
C ILE A 192 -3.99 -6.26 -4.26
N LEU A 193 -3.46 -7.03 -5.22
CA LEU A 193 -2.10 -6.83 -5.72
C LEU A 193 -1.94 -5.47 -6.40
N SER A 194 -2.93 -5.00 -7.16
CA SER A 194 -2.88 -3.66 -7.76
C SER A 194 -2.83 -2.54 -6.70
N GLU A 195 -3.54 -2.68 -5.58
CA GLU A 195 -3.47 -1.75 -4.45
C GLU A 195 -2.10 -1.82 -3.77
N LEU A 196 -1.56 -3.04 -3.57
CA LEU A 196 -0.24 -3.24 -2.99
C LEU A 196 0.86 -2.61 -3.85
N PHE A 197 0.83 -2.83 -5.17
CA PHE A 197 1.82 -2.29 -6.10
C PHE A 197 1.85 -0.76 -6.08
N GLN A 198 0.69 -0.11 -6.01
CA GLN A 198 0.63 1.35 -5.86
C GLN A 198 1.31 1.82 -4.57
N VAL A 199 1.03 1.17 -3.43
CA VAL A 199 1.66 1.53 -2.15
C VAL A 199 3.18 1.28 -2.19
N LEU A 200 3.64 0.16 -2.75
CA LEU A 200 5.07 -0.14 -2.96
C LEU A 200 5.75 0.89 -3.86
N GLY A 201 5.05 1.33 -4.90
CA GLY A 201 5.51 2.38 -5.79
C GLY A 201 5.72 3.70 -5.06
N TYR A 202 4.69 4.18 -4.33
CA TYR A 202 4.82 5.40 -3.52
C TYR A 202 5.88 5.27 -2.42
N PHE A 203 6.04 4.08 -1.86
CA PHE A 203 7.07 3.80 -0.87
C PHE A 203 8.49 3.97 -1.44
N ALA A 204 8.75 3.48 -2.66
CA ALA A 204 10.08 3.46 -3.25
C ALA A 204 10.45 4.70 -4.09
N VAL A 205 9.47 5.42 -4.63
CA VAL A 205 9.71 6.49 -5.62
C VAL A 205 10.68 7.56 -5.11
N ASN A 206 11.79 7.74 -5.83
CA ASN A 206 12.90 8.65 -5.49
C ASN A 206 13.44 8.50 -4.05
N ASN A 207 13.39 7.30 -3.48
CA ASN A 207 13.84 7.05 -2.11
C ASN A 207 14.75 5.80 -2.07
N PRO A 208 16.09 5.99 -2.18
CA PRO A 208 17.04 4.88 -2.22
C PRO A 208 16.99 3.96 -1.00
N GLU A 209 16.78 4.51 0.20
CA GLU A 209 16.66 3.72 1.44
C GLU A 209 15.46 2.77 1.38
N ASN A 210 14.31 3.27 0.91
CA ASN A 210 13.11 2.45 0.75
C ASN A 210 13.23 1.46 -0.41
N GLN A 211 13.91 1.82 -1.49
CA GLN A 211 14.26 0.87 -2.57
C GLN A 211 15.12 -0.28 -2.03
N LEU A 212 16.11 0.02 -1.18
CA LEU A 212 16.95 -0.98 -0.52
C LEU A 212 16.12 -1.94 0.34
N VAL A 213 15.08 -1.44 1.02
CA VAL A 213 14.14 -2.30 1.78
C VAL A 213 13.44 -3.31 0.87
N LEU A 214 13.06 -2.94 -0.37
CA LEU A 214 12.42 -3.86 -1.33
C LEU A 214 13.43 -4.82 -1.97
N GLN A 215 14.65 -4.36 -2.20
CA GLN A 215 15.77 -5.13 -2.76
C GLN A 215 16.30 -6.17 -1.78
N SER A 216 16.29 -5.87 -0.47
CA SER A 216 16.84 -6.72 0.58
C SER A 216 16.12 -8.06 0.65
N ALA A 217 16.88 -9.14 0.53
CA ALA A 217 16.38 -10.50 0.72
C ALA A 217 16.41 -10.90 2.20
N GLY A 218 15.43 -11.71 2.61
CA GLY A 218 15.41 -12.38 3.91
C GLY A 218 15.79 -13.86 3.74
N ALA A 219 14.98 -14.76 4.30
CA ALA A 219 15.11 -16.20 4.08
C ALA A 219 14.60 -16.69 2.71
N GLY A 220 14.14 -15.79 1.85
CA GLY A 220 13.56 -16.08 0.53
C GLY A 220 13.79 -14.91 -0.44
N PRO A 221 13.16 -14.93 -1.63
CA PRO A 221 13.34 -13.87 -2.61
C PRO A 221 12.93 -12.52 -2.04
N SER A 222 13.63 -11.46 -2.43
CA SER A 222 13.26 -10.11 -2.05
C SER A 222 11.92 -9.70 -2.68
N VAL A 223 11.29 -8.65 -2.14
CA VAL A 223 10.03 -8.14 -2.71
C VAL A 223 10.23 -7.72 -4.16
N LEU A 224 11.39 -7.11 -4.49
CA LEU A 224 11.74 -6.78 -5.86
C LEU A 224 11.82 -8.03 -6.76
N GLN A 225 12.50 -9.09 -6.32
CA GLN A 225 12.56 -10.35 -7.07
C GLN A 225 11.16 -10.96 -7.28
N GLN A 226 10.29 -10.91 -6.28
CA GLN A 226 8.91 -11.38 -6.39
C GLN A 226 8.09 -10.55 -7.38
N LEU A 227 8.30 -9.22 -7.43
CA LEU A 227 7.67 -8.34 -8.41
C LEU A 227 8.15 -8.60 -9.84
N CYS A 228 9.38 -9.10 -10.01
CA CYS A 228 9.95 -9.45 -11.32
C CYS A 228 9.58 -10.86 -11.81
N THR A 229 9.11 -11.73 -10.91
CA THR A 229 8.80 -13.16 -11.18
C THR A 229 7.30 -13.47 -11.09
N LEU A 230 6.44 -12.46 -11.23
CA LEU A 230 4.99 -12.66 -11.26
C LEU A 230 4.59 -13.46 -12.52
N PRO A 231 3.42 -14.12 -12.52
CA PRO A 231 2.91 -14.76 -13.72
C PRO A 231 2.76 -13.79 -14.91
N PHE A 232 3.01 -14.29 -16.12
CA PHE A 232 3.01 -13.50 -17.36
C PHE A 232 1.84 -12.50 -17.53
N PRO A 233 0.58 -12.81 -17.16
CA PRO A 233 -0.52 -11.86 -17.32
C PRO A 233 -0.32 -10.50 -16.63
N PHE A 234 0.48 -10.42 -15.55
CA PHE A 234 0.82 -9.15 -14.92
C PHE A 234 1.61 -8.22 -15.85
N TYR A 235 2.40 -8.79 -16.76
CA TYR A 235 3.21 -8.06 -17.73
C TYR A 235 2.60 -8.00 -19.13
N GLY A 236 1.55 -8.79 -19.41
CA GLY A 236 0.91 -8.88 -20.73
C GLY A 236 -0.46 -8.23 -20.84
N ALA A 237 -1.19 -8.00 -19.74
CA ALA A 237 -2.50 -7.38 -19.76
C ALA A 237 -2.41 -5.87 -19.45
N PRO A 238 -2.94 -4.97 -20.32
CA PRO A 238 -2.81 -3.52 -20.13
C PRO A 238 -3.29 -3.02 -18.75
N GLY A 239 -4.38 -3.61 -18.24
CA GLY A 239 -4.92 -3.25 -16.93
C GLY A 239 -4.09 -3.71 -15.72
N LEU A 240 -3.16 -4.65 -15.87
CA LEU A 240 -2.21 -5.04 -14.80
C LEU A 240 -0.87 -4.34 -14.97
N MET A 241 -0.42 -4.19 -16.22
CA MET A 241 0.79 -3.44 -16.59
C MET A 241 0.76 -2.01 -16.04
N SER A 242 -0.41 -1.35 -16.08
CA SER A 242 -0.62 0.00 -15.53
C SER A 242 -0.34 0.15 -14.03
N TYR A 243 -0.20 -0.98 -13.31
CA TYR A 243 0.17 -0.99 -11.90
C TYR A 243 1.60 -1.52 -11.68
N ILE A 244 1.97 -2.66 -12.29
CA ILE A 244 3.27 -3.28 -12.02
C ILE A 244 4.45 -2.50 -12.64
N PHE A 245 4.31 -1.96 -13.85
CA PHE A 245 5.40 -1.24 -14.50
C PHE A 245 5.79 0.06 -13.80
N PRO A 246 4.84 0.95 -13.40
CA PRO A 246 5.17 2.09 -12.56
C PRO A 246 5.87 1.70 -11.25
N THR A 247 5.46 0.60 -10.62
CA THR A 247 6.05 0.12 -9.36
C THR A 247 7.47 -0.37 -9.57
N LEU A 248 7.74 -1.15 -10.62
CA LEU A 248 9.09 -1.59 -10.96
C LEU A 248 9.99 -0.40 -11.29
N LEU A 249 9.51 0.56 -12.10
CA LEU A 249 10.23 1.80 -12.38
C LEU A 249 10.59 2.53 -11.08
N ALA A 250 9.65 2.72 -10.16
CA ALA A 250 9.92 3.38 -8.88
C ALA A 250 10.91 2.61 -8.00
N ALA A 251 10.85 1.27 -8.01
CA ALA A 251 11.73 0.41 -7.22
C ALA A 251 13.18 0.36 -7.75
N THR A 252 13.38 0.55 -9.05
CA THR A 252 14.71 0.50 -9.69
C THR A 252 15.26 1.88 -10.07
N HIS A 253 14.48 2.95 -9.92
CA HIS A 253 14.86 4.29 -10.37
C HIS A 253 16.16 4.77 -9.72
N GLN A 254 17.16 5.09 -10.55
CA GLN A 254 18.50 5.51 -10.10
C GLN A 254 19.17 4.52 -9.14
N ASN A 255 18.81 3.24 -9.21
CA ASN A 255 19.39 2.17 -8.40
C ASN A 255 19.95 1.07 -9.33
N PRO A 256 21.27 1.06 -9.60
CA PRO A 256 21.88 0.10 -10.52
C PRO A 256 21.79 -1.34 -10.03
N GLU A 257 21.83 -1.58 -8.72
CA GLU A 257 21.74 -2.94 -8.15
C GLU A 257 20.32 -3.50 -8.31
N ALA A 258 19.29 -2.71 -7.97
CA ALA A 258 17.91 -3.08 -8.19
C ALA A 258 17.60 -3.28 -9.69
N THR A 259 18.19 -2.44 -10.56
CA THR A 259 18.09 -2.57 -12.02
C THR A 259 18.74 -3.87 -12.51
N ALA A 260 19.88 -4.27 -11.95
CA ALA A 260 20.53 -5.53 -12.27
C ALA A 260 19.66 -6.73 -11.89
N ILE A 261 19.06 -6.72 -10.70
CA ILE A 261 18.11 -7.77 -10.26
C ILE A 261 16.92 -7.87 -11.23
N LEU A 262 16.35 -6.73 -11.61
CA LEU A 262 15.24 -6.71 -12.58
C LEU A 262 15.67 -7.31 -13.92
N SER A 263 16.86 -6.94 -14.40
CA SER A 263 17.39 -7.38 -15.71
C SER A 263 17.69 -8.87 -15.78
N CYS A 264 17.76 -9.58 -14.64
CA CYS A 264 17.86 -11.04 -14.61
C CYS A 264 16.55 -11.73 -15.02
N GLU A 265 15.39 -11.09 -14.80
CA GLU A 265 14.07 -11.70 -14.95
C GLU A 265 13.21 -11.04 -16.04
N LEU A 266 13.41 -9.73 -16.27
CA LEU A 266 12.62 -8.92 -17.20
C LEU A 266 13.52 -7.98 -18.02
N SER A 267 13.09 -7.68 -19.25
CA SER A 267 13.76 -6.66 -20.06
C SER A 267 13.43 -5.26 -19.55
N TYR A 268 14.46 -4.52 -19.12
CA TYR A 268 14.30 -3.11 -18.70
C TYR A 268 13.73 -2.23 -19.82
N GLN A 269 13.94 -2.61 -21.09
CA GLN A 269 13.40 -1.89 -22.25
C GLN A 269 11.86 -1.80 -22.21
N LEU A 270 11.17 -2.83 -21.70
CA LEU A 270 9.70 -2.81 -21.57
C LEU A 270 9.22 -1.69 -20.63
N LEU A 271 9.99 -1.41 -19.58
CA LEU A 271 9.67 -0.35 -18.64
C LEU A 271 9.91 1.04 -19.24
N GLU A 272 10.97 1.20 -20.03
CA GLU A 272 11.24 2.44 -20.76
C GLU A 272 10.20 2.69 -21.87
N GLU A 273 9.80 1.67 -22.60
CA GLU A 273 8.71 1.77 -23.58
C GLU A 273 7.40 2.20 -22.92
N TYR A 274 7.04 1.57 -21.79
CA TYR A 274 5.88 2.00 -21.02
C TYR A 274 6.02 3.43 -20.49
N ARG A 275 7.17 3.79 -19.90
CA ARG A 275 7.44 5.15 -19.39
C ARG A 275 7.22 6.22 -20.46
N ASN A 276 7.59 5.93 -21.71
CA ASN A 276 7.49 6.85 -22.84
C ASN A 276 6.14 6.81 -23.57
N SER A 277 5.31 5.78 -23.32
CA SER A 277 3.94 5.68 -23.84
C SER A 277 3.01 6.76 -23.27
N ASP A 278 1.87 6.98 -23.92
CA ASP A 278 0.85 7.93 -23.43
C ASP A 278 0.31 7.53 -22.05
N ASP A 279 0.06 6.23 -21.84
CA ASP A 279 -0.40 5.70 -20.57
C ASP A 279 0.63 5.90 -19.44
N GLY A 280 1.92 5.68 -19.73
CA GLY A 280 3.00 5.91 -18.78
C GLY A 280 3.15 7.38 -18.40
N LYS A 281 3.08 8.29 -19.38
CA LYS A 281 3.15 9.74 -19.14
C LYS A 281 1.99 10.26 -18.30
N LEU A 282 0.80 9.66 -18.41
CA LEU A 282 -0.36 10.00 -17.60
C LEU A 282 -0.34 9.35 -16.21
N ASN A 283 0.47 8.31 -16.01
CA ASN A 283 0.52 7.58 -14.76
C ASN A 283 1.06 8.45 -13.61
N PRO A 284 0.32 8.63 -12.49
CA PRO A 284 0.74 9.50 -11.39
C PRO A 284 2.08 9.13 -10.78
N LEU A 285 2.40 7.83 -10.71
CA LEU A 285 3.64 7.37 -10.10
C LEU A 285 4.85 7.60 -11.01
N VAL A 286 4.69 7.38 -12.33
CA VAL A 286 5.75 7.64 -13.32
C VAL A 286 6.09 9.14 -13.35
N ARG A 287 5.08 10.01 -13.27
CA ARG A 287 5.26 11.48 -13.23
C ARG A 287 6.04 11.98 -12.01
N LEU A 288 6.15 11.19 -10.96
CA LEU A 288 6.92 11.55 -9.77
C LEU A 288 8.41 11.25 -9.94
N LEU A 289 8.80 10.38 -10.88
CA LEU A 289 10.20 10.02 -11.10
C LEU A 289 11.01 11.26 -11.49
N LYS A 290 12.03 11.58 -10.70
CA LYS A 290 12.92 12.70 -11.01
C LYS A 290 13.89 12.27 -12.08
N ASP A 291 14.01 13.02 -13.18
CA ASP A 291 15.09 12.75 -14.12
C ASP A 291 16.44 12.89 -13.39
N SER A 292 17.44 12.10 -13.82
CA SER A 292 18.79 12.30 -13.29
C SER A 292 19.18 13.74 -13.58
N VAL A 293 19.47 14.51 -12.54
CA VAL A 293 20.20 15.76 -12.73
C VAL A 293 21.50 15.33 -13.41
N GLY A 294 21.61 15.64 -14.71
CA GLY A 294 22.84 15.44 -15.46
C GLY A 294 23.98 16.22 -14.80
N PRO A 295 25.22 15.81 -15.10
CA PRO A 295 26.39 15.82 -14.22
C PRO A 295 26.70 17.15 -13.52
#